data_AF-A0A967M506-F1
#
_entry.id   AF-A0A967M506-F1
#
_cell.length_a   1.000
_cell.length_b   1.000
_cell.length_c   1.000
_cell.angle_alpha   90.00
_cell.angle_beta   90.00
_cell.angle_gamma   90.00
#
_symmetry.space_group_name_H-M   'P 1'
#
loop_
_entity.id
_entity.type
_entity.pdbx_description
1 polymer ?
#
loop_
_entity_poly.entity_id
_entity_poly.type
_entity_poly.pdbx_seq_one_letter_code
_entity_poly.pdbx_strand_id
1 'polypeptide(L)' 'KRPIIYAGGGVILGKASAQLTELAKMLNLPVTNTLMGLGCYPGSDRQFVGMLGMHGSYTANLAMH' A
#
# COMPACT_ATOMS: atom_id res chain seq x y z
N LYS A 1 -13.22 3.61 -12.95
CA LYS A 1 -12.43 3.94 -11.75
C LYS A 1 -11.67 2.68 -11.32
N ARG A 2 -10.37 2.77 -11.04
CA ARG A 2 -9.52 1.64 -10.59
C ARG A 2 -9.10 1.89 -9.13
N PRO A 3 -9.75 1.29 -8.13
CA PRO A 3 -9.49 1.59 -6.73
C PRO A 3 -8.12 1.05 -6.28
N ILE A 4 -7.49 1.77 -5.35
CA ILE A 4 -6.18 1.45 -4.76
C ILE A 4 -6.27 1.63 -3.26
N ILE A 5 -5.63 0.73 -2.51
CA ILE A 5 -5.48 0.87 -1.06
C ILE A 5 -4.25 1.74 -0.79
N TYR A 6 -4.45 2.86 -0.10
CA TYR A 6 -3.38 3.75 0.32
C TYR A 6 -3.18 3.66 1.84
N ALA A 7 -2.13 2.96 2.26
CA ALA A 7 -1.86 2.66 3.67
C ALA A 7 -0.85 3.63 4.30
N GLY A 8 -1.10 4.06 5.54
CA GLY A 8 -0.22 4.95 6.29
C GLY A 8 0.30 4.34 7.59
N GLY A 9 1.03 5.13 8.37
CA GLY A 9 1.62 4.69 9.65
C GLY A 9 0.60 4.21 10.69
N GLY A 10 -0.69 4.57 10.55
CA GLY A 10 -1.76 4.03 11.39
C GLY A 10 -1.87 2.49 11.35
N VAL A 11 -1.51 1.85 10.22
CA VAL A 11 -1.50 0.38 10.11
C VAL A 11 -0.40 -0.21 10.98
N ILE A 12 0.77 0.43 11.02
CA ILE A 12 1.89 0.02 11.88
C ILE A 12 1.51 0.21 13.35
N LEU A 13 1.02 1.40 13.71
CA LEU A 13 0.63 1.74 15.08
C LEU A 13 -0.49 0.82 15.60
N GLY A 14 -1.44 0.45 14.74
CA GLY A 14 -2.52 -0.48 15.04
C GLY A 14 -2.16 -1.96 14.92
N LYS A 15 -0.90 -2.30 14.60
CA LYS A 15 -0.45 -3.69 14.35
C LYS A 15 -1.34 -4.44 13.34
N ALA A 16 -1.81 -3.74 12.31
CA ALA A 16 -2.86 -4.20 11.41
C ALA A 16 -2.34 -4.71 10.05
N SER A 17 -1.04 -5.02 9.92
CA SER A 17 -0.44 -5.47 8.65
C SER A 17 -1.06 -6.76 8.10
N ALA A 18 -1.46 -7.68 8.98
CA ALA A 18 -2.12 -8.93 8.57
C ALA A 18 -3.51 -8.67 7.99
N GLN A 19 -4.31 -7.84 8.67
CA GLN A 19 -5.65 -7.43 8.25
C GLN A 19 -5.60 -6.63 6.95
N LEU A 20 -4.61 -5.74 6.80
CA LEU A 20 -4.37 -5.04 5.52
C LEU A 20 -4.08 -6.03 4.40
N THR A 21 -3.23 -7.04 4.67
CA THR A 21 -2.87 -8.06 3.68
C THR A 21 -4.06 -8.90 3.26
N GLU A 22 -4.87 -9.34 4.22
CA GLU A 22 -6.10 -10.09 3.98
C GLU A 22 -7.10 -9.27 3.15
N LEU A 23 -7.34 -8.01 3.53
CA LEU A 23 -8.24 -7.12 2.82
C LEU A 23 -7.81 -6.89 1.37
N ALA A 24 -6.52 -6.60 1.15
CA ALA A 24 -5.98 -6.38 -0.19
C ALA A 24 -6.14 -7.61 -1.08
N LYS A 25 -5.93 -8.82 -0.54
CA LYS A 25 -6.09 -10.08 -1.27
C LYS A 25 -7.56 -10.38 -1.56
N MET A 26 -8.43 -10.21 -0.56
CA MET A 26 -9.87 -10.44 -0.67
C MET A 26 -10.49 -9.56 -1.76
N LEU A 27 -10.14 -8.27 -1.78
CA LEU A 27 -10.65 -7.32 -2.75
C LEU A 27 -9.87 -7.31 -4.08
N ASN A 28 -8.75 -8.05 -4.15
CA ASN A 28 -7.82 -8.08 -5.27
C ASN A 28 -7.40 -6.67 -5.73
N LEU A 29 -7.08 -5.80 -4.76
CA LEU A 29 -6.70 -4.41 -5.02
C LEU A 29 -5.19 -4.18 -4.89
N PRO A 30 -4.60 -3.30 -5.72
CA PRO A 30 -3.24 -2.87 -5.52
C PRO A 30 -3.10 -2.05 -4.22
N VAL A 31 -1.91 -2.07 -3.64
CA VAL A 31 -1.56 -1.40 -2.38
C VAL A 31 -0.36 -0.49 -2.60
N THR A 32 -0.44 0.74 -2.12
CA THR A 32 0.69 1.64 -1.92
C THR A 32 0.73 2.11 -0.47
N ASN A 33 1.88 2.58 -0.01
CA ASN A 33 2.03 3.13 1.33
C ASN A 33 2.68 4.51 1.34
N THR A 34 2.44 5.24 2.43
CA THR A 34 3.22 6.43 2.78
C THR A 34 4.60 6.01 3.27
N LEU A 35 5.53 6.97 3.38
CA LEU A 35 6.79 6.79 4.08
C LEU A 35 6.59 6.22 5.50
N MET A 36 5.57 6.69 6.22
CA MET A 36 5.25 6.22 7.57
C MET A 36 4.63 4.82 7.60
N GLY A 37 4.13 4.33 6.47
CA GLY A 37 3.58 2.97 6.32
C GLY A 37 4.59 1.97 5.78
N LEU A 38 5.87 2.31 5.64
CA LEU A 38 6.89 1.35 5.20
C LEU A 38 6.92 0.14 6.14
N GLY A 39 6.81 -1.05 5.54
CA GLY A 39 6.69 -2.32 6.26
C GLY A 39 5.27 -2.74 6.64
N CYS A 40 4.24 -1.95 6.35
CA CYS A 40 2.85 -2.32 6.67
C CYS A 40 2.25 -3.36 5.72
N TYR A 41 2.84 -3.53 4.52
CA TYR A 41 2.44 -4.49 3.50
C TYR A 41 3.69 -5.18 2.91
N PRO A 42 3.64 -6.47 2.52
CA PRO A 42 4.80 -7.17 2.00
C PRO A 42 5.29 -6.55 0.68
N GLY A 43 6.53 -6.05 0.67
CA GLY A 43 7.10 -5.38 -0.51
C GLY A 43 7.35 -6.28 -1.72
N SER A 44 7.37 -7.61 -1.51
CA SER A 44 7.52 -8.61 -2.56
C SER A 44 6.19 -9.11 -3.13
N ASP A 45 5.06 -8.70 -2.55
CA ASP A 45 3.74 -9.09 -3.06
C ASP A 45 3.43 -8.36 -4.38
N ARG A 46 2.88 -9.09 -5.35
CA ARG A 46 2.53 -8.57 -6.68
C ARG A 46 1.54 -7.40 -6.65
N GLN A 47 0.74 -7.28 -5.58
CA GLN A 47 -0.23 -6.20 -5.42
C GLN A 47 0.43 -4.91 -4.89
N PHE A 48 1.68 -4.97 -4.42
CA PHE A 48 2.40 -3.79 -3.97
C PHE A 48 2.94 -2.98 -5.15
N VAL A 49 2.46 -1.75 -5.31
CA VAL A 49 2.86 -0.86 -6.41
C VAL A 49 3.98 0.11 -6.03
N GLY A 50 4.57 -0.07 -4.85
CA GLY A 50 5.62 0.79 -4.29
C GLY A 50 5.08 1.88 -3.37
N MET A 51 6.00 2.61 -2.73
CA MET A 51 5.68 3.78 -1.89
C MET A 51 5.27 4.96 -2.76
N LEU A 52 4.24 5.71 -2.37
CA LEU A 52 3.90 6.99 -3.01
C LEU A 52 4.63 8.15 -2.30
N GLY A 53 5.03 9.17 -3.09
CA GLY A 53 5.55 10.44 -2.58
C GLY A 53 6.55 11.09 -3.52
N MET A 54 7.14 12.21 -3.08
CA MET A 54 8.17 12.96 -3.83
C MET A 54 9.41 12.11 -4.20
N HIS A 55 9.68 11.07 -3.41
CA HIS A 55 10.74 10.08 -3.65
C HIS A 55 10.16 8.65 -3.73
N GLY A 56 8.87 8.54 -4.04
CA GLY A 56 8.16 7.29 -4.19
C GLY A 56 8.41 6.61 -5.54
N SER A 57 7.83 5.44 -5.71
CA SER A 57 7.78 4.76 -7.00
C SER A 57 6.98 5.59 -8.01
N TYR A 58 7.53 5.72 -9.22
CA TYR A 58 6.81 6.30 -10.36
C TYR A 58 5.46 5.60 -10.58
N THR A 59 5.41 4.28 -10.46
CA THR A 59 4.17 3.50 -10.61
C THR A 59 3.12 3.85 -9.58
N ALA A 60 3.54 4.04 -8.32
CA ALA A 60 2.62 4.42 -7.23
C ALA A 60 2.05 5.83 -7.45
N ASN A 61 2.89 6.77 -7.89
CA ASN A 61 2.46 8.14 -8.17
C ASN A 61 1.52 8.21 -9.38
N LEU A 62 1.83 7.49 -10.48
CA LEU A 62 0.98 7.44 -11.67
C LEU A 62 -0.37 6.80 -11.39
N ALA A 63 -0.41 5.77 -10.55
CA ALA A 63 -1.65 5.05 -10.24
C ALA A 63 -2.67 5.89 -9.43
N MET A 64 -2.25 7.02 -8.87
CA MET A 64 -3.09 7.92 -8.07
C MET A 64 -3.66 9.11 -8.88
N HIS A 65 -3.26 9.25 -10.13
CA HIS A 65 -3.85 10.18 -11.09
C HIS A 65 -5.00 9.52 -11.86
#